data_AF-A0A2V7EVD7-F1
#
_entry.id   AF-A0A2V7EVD7-F1
#
_cell.length_a   1.000
_cell.length_b   1.000
_cell.length_c   1.000
_cell.angle_alpha   90.00
_cell.angle_beta   90.00
_cell.angle_gamma   90.00
#
_symmetry.space_group_name_H-M   'P 1'
#
loop_
_entity.id
_entity.type
_entity.pdbx_description
1 polymer ?
#
loop_
_entity_poly.entity_id
_entity_poly.type
_entity_poly.pdbx_seq_one_letter_code
_entity_poly.pdbx_strand_id
1 'polypeptide(L)'
;MGKKLTEAQIERYHRDGFVYPIDAFAAEEARRYRRAMEEFEAAQGRELTKGHNFKPHLLFTWVDEIVHHPAILDAVEDIIGPDIRLFHLSVWPKNAGDAAYVSWHQDATYFGLEPPLQVTAWVALTDASIEAGCMEVIP
;
A
#
# COMPACT_ATOMS: atom_id res chain seq x y z
N MET A 1 18.61 -6.64 -8.82
CA MET A 1 17.64 -5.59 -8.49
C MET A 1 18.35 -4.33 -8.03
N GLY A 2 17.64 -3.20 -8.01
CA GLY A 2 18.17 -1.94 -7.52
C GLY A 2 18.10 -1.88 -5.99
N LYS A 3 19.05 -1.19 -5.35
CA LYS A 3 18.93 -0.80 -3.94
C LYS A 3 18.04 0.44 -3.87
N LYS A 4 16.99 0.43 -3.05
CA LYS A 4 16.05 1.55 -2.90
C LYS A 4 16.14 2.22 -1.53
N LEU A 5 16.33 1.46 -0.46
CA LEU A 5 16.47 1.97 0.89
C LEU A 5 17.93 2.22 1.24
N THR A 6 18.17 3.29 1.98
CA THR A 6 19.47 3.54 2.63
C THR A 6 19.65 2.62 3.84
N GLU A 7 20.89 2.38 4.25
CA GLU A 7 21.17 1.59 5.46
C GLU A 7 20.44 2.14 6.69
N ALA A 8 20.42 3.47 6.88
CA ALA A 8 19.71 4.12 7.97
C ALA A 8 18.18 3.88 7.92
N GLN A 9 17.60 3.76 6.73
CA GLN A 9 16.17 3.41 6.56
C GLN A 9 15.90 1.96 6.91
N ILE A 10 16.80 1.04 6.54
CA ILE A 10 16.71 -0.38 6.89
C ILE A 10 16.85 -0.56 8.41
N GLU A 11 17.86 0.06 9.03
CA GLU A 11 18.04 0.07 10.49
C GLU A 11 16.81 0.65 11.21
N ARG A 12 16.21 1.72 10.68
CA ARG A 12 14.98 2.29 11.22
C ARG A 12 13.82 1.31 11.14
N TYR A 13 13.63 0.63 10.02
CA TYR A 13 12.58 -0.37 9.87
C TYR A 13 12.73 -1.51 10.89
N HIS A 14 13.96 -2.01 11.07
CA HIS A 14 14.20 -3.09 12.04
C HIS A 14 14.02 -2.66 13.50
N ARG A 15 14.31 -1.39 13.83
CA ARG A 15 14.18 -0.87 15.19
C ARG A 15 12.74 -0.47 15.53
N ASP A 16 12.07 0.24 14.63
CA ASP A 16 10.79 0.91 14.89
C ASP A 16 9.60 0.17 14.22
N GLY A 17 9.85 -0.90 13.45
CA GLY A 17 8.82 -1.67 12.76
C GLY A 17 8.22 -1.02 11.50
N PHE A 18 8.64 0.19 11.14
CA PHE A 18 8.19 0.89 9.93
C PHE A 18 9.25 1.88 9.41
N VAL A 19 9.12 2.29 8.14
CA VAL A 19 9.94 3.35 7.56
C VAL A 19 9.16 4.20 6.55
N TYR A 20 9.38 5.51 6.60
CA TYR A 20 8.84 6.50 5.65
C TYR A 20 9.71 7.78 5.69
N PRO A 21 9.64 8.67 4.68
CA PRO A 21 8.99 8.50 3.37
C PRO A 21 9.84 7.64 2.41
N ILE A 22 9.19 7.05 1.41
CA ILE A 22 9.83 6.34 0.30
C ILE A 22 9.13 6.76 -0.99
N ASP A 23 9.84 7.43 -1.90
CA ASP A 23 9.28 7.85 -3.18
C ASP A 23 9.21 6.64 -4.14
N ALA A 24 8.00 6.10 -4.35
CA ALA A 24 7.80 5.00 -5.30
C ALA A 24 7.75 5.50 -6.75
N PHE A 25 6.88 6.48 -7.03
CA PHE A 25 6.67 7.07 -8.35
C PHE A 25 6.30 8.55 -8.26
N ALA A 26 6.32 9.24 -9.39
CA ALA A 26 5.99 10.65 -9.47
C ALA A 26 4.49 10.91 -9.21
N ALA A 27 4.17 12.13 -8.76
CA ALA A 27 2.78 12.50 -8.45
C ALA A 27 1.81 12.39 -9.64
N GLU A 28 2.30 12.54 -10.88
CA GLU A 28 1.48 12.32 -12.09
C GLU A 28 1.07 10.86 -12.26
N GLU A 29 1.94 9.93 -11.89
CA GLU A 29 1.67 8.51 -11.96
C GLU A 29 0.64 8.10 -10.89
N ALA A 30 0.77 8.64 -9.68
CA ALA A 30 -0.25 8.52 -8.64
C ALA A 30 -1.62 9.01 -9.12
N ARG A 31 -1.66 10.19 -9.78
CA ARG A 31 -2.88 10.76 -10.37
C ARG A 31 -3.48 9.89 -11.47
N ARG A 32 -2.65 9.24 -12.29
CA ARG A 32 -3.10 8.30 -13.33
C ARG A 32 -3.80 7.09 -12.71
N TYR A 33 -3.21 6.48 -11.69
CA TYR A 33 -3.82 5.35 -10.98
C TYR A 33 -5.13 5.74 -10.30
N ARG A 34 -5.14 6.88 -9.61
CA ARG A 34 -6.37 7.43 -9.02
C ARG A 34 -7.47 7.65 -10.06
N ARG A 35 -7.15 8.23 -11.21
CA ARG A 35 -8.12 8.46 -12.29
C ARG A 35 -8.71 7.15 -12.80
N ALA A 36 -7.89 6.10 -12.97
CA ALA A 36 -8.37 4.80 -13.42
C ALA A 36 -9.37 4.18 -12.42
N MET A 37 -9.16 4.40 -11.12
CA MET A 37 -10.15 4.04 -10.09
C MET A 37 -11.45 4.85 -10.24
N GLU A 38 -11.36 6.18 -10.32
CA GLU A 38 -12.51 7.07 -10.43
C GLU A 38 -13.33 6.82 -11.71
N GLU A 39 -12.68 6.49 -12.83
CA GLU A 39 -13.34 6.11 -14.09
C GLU A 39 -14.13 4.81 -13.96
N PHE A 40 -13.57 3.82 -13.25
CA PHE A 40 -14.30 2.59 -12.93
C PHE A 40 -15.52 2.88 -12.05
N GLU A 41 -15.37 3.68 -11.00
CA GLU A 41 -16.46 4.03 -10.09
C GLU A 41 -17.59 4.75 -10.84
N ALA A 42 -17.25 5.70 -11.71
CA ALA A 42 -18.19 6.42 -12.56
C ALA A 42 -18.93 5.47 -13.52
N ALA A 43 -18.22 4.54 -14.16
CA ALA A 43 -18.80 3.57 -15.08
C ALA A 43 -19.74 2.56 -14.39
N GLN A 44 -19.46 2.22 -13.13
CA GLN A 44 -20.27 1.28 -12.34
C GLN A 44 -21.36 1.97 -11.52
N GLY A 45 -21.33 3.30 -11.40
CA GLY A 45 -22.22 4.07 -10.53
C GLY A 45 -22.08 3.73 -9.05
N ARG A 46 -20.88 3.29 -8.62
CA ARG A 46 -20.59 2.91 -7.22
C ARG A 46 -19.10 3.01 -6.90
N GLU A 47 -18.80 3.25 -5.64
CA GLU A 47 -17.42 3.30 -5.13
C GLU A 47 -16.73 1.92 -5.15
N LEU A 48 -15.40 1.93 -5.28
CA LEU A 48 -14.53 0.76 -5.20
C LEU A 48 -14.43 0.30 -3.74
N THR A 49 -15.45 -0.45 -3.32
CA THR A 49 -15.58 -0.94 -1.94
C THR A 49 -15.67 -2.47 -1.93
N LYS A 50 -16.41 -3.02 -0.94
CA LYS A 50 -16.50 -4.45 -0.65
C LYS A 50 -16.80 -5.26 -1.91
N GLY A 51 -15.92 -6.23 -2.19
CA GLY A 51 -16.04 -7.18 -3.31
C GLY A 51 -15.08 -6.90 -4.46
N HIS A 52 -14.68 -5.64 -4.68
CA HIS A 52 -13.67 -5.28 -5.70
C HIS A 52 -12.36 -4.81 -5.07
N ASN A 53 -12.39 -4.45 -3.79
CA ASN A 53 -11.22 -3.95 -3.08
C ASN A 53 -10.27 -5.04 -2.58
N PHE A 54 -10.65 -6.32 -2.63
CA PHE A 54 -9.80 -7.46 -2.23
C PHE A 54 -9.13 -8.10 -3.43
N LYS A 55 -7.79 -8.17 -3.41
CA LYS A 55 -6.94 -8.59 -4.54
C LYS A 55 -7.29 -7.90 -5.89
N PRO A 56 -7.48 -6.57 -5.93
CA PRO A 56 -7.87 -5.86 -7.15
C PRO A 56 -6.85 -5.93 -8.28
N HIS A 57 -5.58 -6.30 -8.03
CA HIS A 57 -4.59 -6.57 -9.08
C HIS A 57 -5.04 -7.69 -10.03
N LEU A 58 -5.94 -8.58 -9.60
CA LEU A 58 -6.53 -9.62 -10.47
C LEU A 58 -7.62 -9.08 -11.41
N LEU A 59 -8.13 -7.87 -11.15
CA LEU A 59 -9.24 -7.26 -11.86
C LEU A 59 -8.81 -6.02 -12.65
N PHE A 60 -7.79 -5.30 -12.18
CA PHE A 60 -7.41 -3.99 -12.66
C PHE A 60 -5.92 -3.93 -12.96
N THR A 61 -5.59 -3.69 -14.24
CA THR A 61 -4.21 -3.55 -14.70
C THR A 61 -3.46 -2.42 -14.00
N TRP A 62 -4.15 -1.32 -13.69
CA TRP A 62 -3.56 -0.18 -12.99
C TRP A 62 -3.08 -0.55 -11.57
N VAL A 63 -3.72 -1.51 -10.90
CA VAL A 63 -3.26 -2.02 -9.59
C VAL A 63 -2.11 -3.00 -9.76
N ASP A 64 -2.18 -3.86 -10.78
CA ASP A 64 -1.11 -4.79 -11.12
C ASP A 64 0.20 -4.08 -11.46
N GLU A 65 0.13 -2.92 -12.13
CA GLU A 65 1.28 -2.05 -12.38
C GLU A 65 1.94 -1.57 -11.09
N ILE A 66 1.16 -1.22 -10.06
CA ILE A 66 1.69 -0.81 -8.75
C ILE A 66 2.36 -2.00 -8.06
N VAL A 67 1.73 -3.18 -8.09
CA VAL A 67 2.27 -4.42 -7.50
C VAL A 67 3.65 -4.76 -8.07
N HIS A 68 3.83 -4.58 -9.37
CA HIS A 68 5.07 -4.88 -10.08
C HIS A 68 6.02 -3.69 -10.21
N HIS A 69 5.72 -2.57 -9.55
CA HIS A 69 6.51 -1.36 -9.69
C HIS A 69 7.93 -1.56 -9.11
N PRO A 70 9.01 -1.37 -9.89
CA PRO A 70 10.38 -1.68 -9.45
C PRO A 70 10.78 -0.98 -8.16
N ALA A 71 10.45 0.30 -8.01
CA ALA A 71 10.80 1.04 -6.78
C ALA A 71 10.06 0.53 -5.52
N ILE A 72 8.91 -0.12 -5.67
CA ILE A 72 8.19 -0.74 -4.55
C ILE A 72 8.83 -2.10 -4.24
N LEU A 73 9.06 -2.92 -5.26
CA LEU A 73 9.69 -4.22 -5.11
C LEU A 73 11.12 -4.12 -4.57
N ASP A 74 11.95 -3.21 -5.08
CA ASP A 74 13.30 -2.94 -4.59
C ASP A 74 13.28 -2.53 -3.11
N ALA A 75 12.31 -1.71 -2.67
CA ALA A 75 12.18 -1.32 -1.27
C ALA A 75 11.76 -2.48 -0.35
N VAL A 76 10.87 -3.35 -0.82
CA VAL A 76 10.46 -4.55 -0.10
C VAL A 76 11.60 -5.56 -0.02
N GLU A 77 12.30 -5.78 -1.14
CA GLU A 77 13.46 -6.67 -1.23
C GLU A 77 14.58 -6.27 -0.29
N ASP A 78 14.84 -4.97 -0.14
CA ASP A 78 15.84 -4.45 0.80
C ASP A 78 15.57 -4.85 2.26
N ILE A 79 14.32 -5.19 2.60
CA ILE A 79 13.91 -5.61 3.94
C ILE A 79 13.82 -7.14 4.10
N ILE A 80 13.20 -7.84 3.14
CA ILE A 80 12.87 -9.26 3.28
C ILE A 80 13.68 -10.20 2.36
N GLY A 81 14.52 -9.65 1.49
CA GLY A 81 15.23 -10.38 0.46
C GLY A 81 14.41 -10.58 -0.83
N PRO A 82 14.99 -11.27 -1.83
CA PRO A 82 14.48 -11.26 -3.21
C PRO A 82 13.24 -12.14 -3.45
N ASP A 83 12.95 -13.07 -2.53
CA ASP A 83 11.85 -14.03 -2.68
C ASP A 83 10.52 -13.42 -2.20
N ILE A 84 9.99 -12.51 -3.02
CA ILE A 84 8.76 -11.76 -2.72
C ILE A 84 7.53 -12.51 -3.22
N ARG A 85 6.52 -12.64 -2.35
CA ARG A 85 5.18 -13.13 -2.73
C ARG A 85 4.09 -12.20 -2.24
N LEU A 86 3.31 -11.64 -3.18
CA LEU A 86 2.07 -10.97 -2.85
C LEU A 86 0.98 -11.99 -2.52
N PHE A 87 0.57 -12.07 -1.24
CA PHE A 87 -0.51 -12.97 -0.82
C PHE A 87 -1.83 -12.25 -0.54
N HIS A 88 -1.76 -10.95 -0.23
CA HIS A 88 -2.89 -10.08 0.06
C HIS A 88 -2.65 -8.68 -0.50
N LEU A 89 -3.72 -8.04 -0.98
CA LEU A 89 -3.72 -6.64 -1.39
C LEU A 89 -5.12 -6.10 -1.20
N SER A 90 -5.21 -4.88 -0.65
CA SER A 90 -6.44 -4.13 -0.57
C SER A 90 -6.26 -2.69 -1.04
N VAL A 91 -7.27 -2.16 -1.74
CA VAL A 91 -7.34 -0.72 -2.08
C VAL A 91 -8.35 -0.07 -1.13
N TRP A 92 -7.98 1.06 -0.55
CA TRP A 92 -8.77 1.76 0.48
C TRP A 92 -8.99 3.22 0.11
N PRO A 93 -10.05 3.53 -0.66
CA PRO A 93 -10.51 4.90 -0.82
C PRO A 93 -11.11 5.39 0.50
N LYS A 94 -10.74 6.59 0.95
CA LYS A 94 -11.37 7.27 2.09
C LYS A 94 -11.84 8.65 1.62
N ASN A 95 -13.14 8.79 1.43
CA ASN A 95 -13.74 10.02 0.92
C ASN A 95 -13.92 11.05 2.04
N ALA A 96 -14.00 12.33 1.66
CA ALA A 96 -14.22 13.41 2.62
C ALA A 96 -15.52 13.18 3.40
N GLY A 97 -15.43 13.27 4.73
CA GLY A 97 -16.57 13.00 5.63
C GLY A 97 -16.87 11.53 5.88
N ASP A 98 -16.07 10.60 5.35
CA ASP A 98 -16.18 9.18 5.70
C ASP A 98 -15.82 8.97 7.19
N ALA A 99 -16.77 8.42 7.94
CA ALA A 99 -16.63 8.12 9.37
C ALA A 99 -15.85 6.81 9.63
N ALA A 100 -15.50 6.05 8.59
CA ALA A 100 -14.68 4.86 8.73
C ALA A 100 -13.32 5.18 9.33
N TYR A 101 -12.93 4.35 10.30
CA TYR A 101 -11.61 4.40 10.92
C TYR A 101 -11.09 2.98 11.12
N VAL A 102 -9.77 2.86 11.17
CA VAL A 102 -9.08 1.61 11.49
C VAL A 102 -8.52 1.76 12.90
N SER A 103 -8.97 0.92 13.83
CA SER A 103 -8.48 0.92 15.21
C SER A 103 -7.03 0.43 15.29
N TRP A 104 -6.32 0.70 16.39
CA TRP A 104 -5.03 0.08 16.67
C TRP A 104 -5.10 -1.44 16.53
N HIS A 105 -4.18 -2.01 15.74
CA HIS A 105 -4.12 -3.45 15.46
C HIS A 105 -2.73 -3.82 14.92
N GLN A 106 -2.50 -5.12 14.72
CA GLN A 106 -1.34 -5.66 14.00
C GLN A 106 -1.81 -6.61 12.90
N ASP A 107 -1.35 -6.40 11.67
CA ASP A 107 -1.79 -7.14 10.48
C ASP A 107 -1.62 -8.65 10.59
N ALA A 108 -0.58 -9.13 11.29
CA ALA A 108 -0.27 -10.56 11.42
C ALA A 108 -1.43 -11.37 12.01
N THR A 109 -2.31 -10.71 12.77
CA THR A 109 -3.49 -11.34 13.39
C THR A 109 -4.60 -11.69 12.40
N TYR A 110 -4.55 -11.18 11.16
CA TYR A 110 -5.60 -11.39 10.17
C TYR A 110 -5.30 -12.50 9.15
N PHE A 111 -4.04 -12.87 8.94
CA PHE A 111 -3.65 -13.68 7.77
C PHE A 111 -3.28 -15.12 8.07
N GLY A 112 -3.00 -15.47 9.34
CA GLY A 112 -2.70 -16.85 9.74
C GLY A 112 -1.47 -17.44 9.04
N LEU A 113 -0.46 -16.61 8.75
CA LEU A 113 0.82 -17.07 8.20
C LEU A 113 1.64 -17.78 9.28
N GLU A 114 2.40 -18.80 8.87
CA GLU A 114 3.36 -19.52 9.71
C GLU A 114 4.73 -19.57 8.99
N PRO A 115 5.77 -18.87 9.49
CA PRO A 115 5.74 -17.94 10.64
C PRO A 115 4.91 -16.67 10.32
N PRO A 116 4.47 -15.90 11.33
CA PRO A 116 3.66 -14.68 11.15
C PRO A 116 4.53 -13.48 10.69
N LEU A 117 5.34 -13.69 9.65
CA LEU A 117 6.24 -12.71 9.08
C LEU A 117 5.70 -12.20 7.75
N GLN A 118 5.53 -10.89 7.65
CA GLN A 118 5.03 -10.19 6.47
C GLN A 118 5.46 -8.73 6.52
N VAL A 119 5.44 -8.08 5.36
CA VAL A 119 5.65 -6.65 5.21
C VAL A 119 4.49 -6.07 4.41
N THR A 120 4.01 -4.90 4.82
CA THR A 120 2.96 -4.17 4.11
C THR A 120 3.61 -2.95 3.44
N ALA A 121 3.53 -2.88 2.11
CA ALA A 121 3.81 -1.66 1.38
C ALA A 121 2.52 -0.84 1.26
N TRP A 122 2.39 0.23 2.06
CA TRP A 122 1.26 1.16 1.95
C TRP A 122 1.61 2.27 0.96
N VAL A 123 0.83 2.37 -0.13
CA VAL A 123 1.12 3.25 -1.27
C VAL A 123 0.04 4.32 -1.38
N ALA A 124 0.43 5.59 -1.23
CA ALA A 124 -0.48 6.71 -1.36
C ALA A 124 -0.74 7.04 -2.83
N LEU A 125 -2.01 7.10 -3.24
CA LEU A 125 -2.43 7.63 -4.56
C LEU A 125 -2.90 9.09 -4.48
N THR A 126 -3.04 9.61 -3.25
CA THR A 126 -3.37 10.99 -2.91
C THR A 126 -2.53 11.43 -1.73
N ASP A 127 -2.44 12.74 -1.52
CA ASP A 127 -1.88 13.28 -0.28
C ASP A 127 -2.68 12.74 0.91
N ALA A 128 -1.97 12.07 1.83
CA ALA A 128 -2.54 11.51 3.05
C ALA A 128 -2.15 12.41 4.22
N SER A 129 -2.81 13.57 4.34
CA SER A 129 -2.65 14.46 5.49
C SER A 129 -3.36 13.88 6.73
N ILE A 130 -3.16 14.52 7.89
CA ILE A 130 -3.87 14.17 9.13
C ILE A 130 -5.38 14.29 8.93
N GLU A 131 -5.84 15.35 8.26
CA GLU A 131 -7.26 15.61 7.97
C GLU A 131 -7.85 14.59 7.00
N ALA A 132 -7.03 14.05 6.10
CA ALA A 132 -7.42 12.98 5.18
C ALA A 132 -7.39 11.58 5.84
N GLY A 133 -6.91 11.47 7.07
CA GLY A 133 -6.83 10.21 7.81
C GLY A 133 -5.62 9.36 7.43
N CYS A 134 -4.42 9.95 7.48
CA CYS A 134 -3.16 9.23 7.31
C CYS A 134 -2.97 8.07 8.31
N MET A 135 -2.01 7.20 8.04
CA MET A 135 -1.64 6.14 8.99
C MET A 135 -1.05 6.72 10.28
N GLU A 136 -1.34 6.05 11.40
CA GLU A 136 -0.64 6.21 12.66
C GLU A 136 0.07 4.89 13.01
N VAL A 137 1.31 4.99 13.49
CA VAL A 137 2.17 3.85 13.81
C VAL A 137 2.86 4.08 15.15
N ILE A 138 3.01 3.01 15.94
CA ILE A 138 3.72 3.03 17.21
C ILE A 138 5.08 2.33 16.99
N PRO A 139 6.21 3.03 17.22
CA PRO A 139 7.54 2.44 17.19
C PRO A 139 7.75 1.29 18.19
#